data_AF-A0A8C6D6M0-F1
#
_entry.id   AF-A0A8C6D6M0-F1
#
_cell.length_a   1.000
_cell.length_b   1.000
_cell.length_c   1.000
_cell.angle_alpha   90.00
_cell.angle_beta   90.00
_cell.angle_gamma   90.00
#
_symmetry.space_group_name_H-M   'P 1'
#
loop_
_entity.id
_entity.type
_entity.pdbx_description
1 polymer ?
#
loop_
_entity_poly.entity_id
_entity_poly.type
_entity_poly.pdbx_seq_one_letter_code
_entity_poly.pdbx_strand_id
1 'polypeptide(L)'
;MGSKKKEIALQVNISTQELWEEMLSSKGLTVVDVYQGWCGPCKPVVSLFQKMRVEVGPDLLHFASIKDEALSDEDECFSHEKNDGDEENLVSSEKACTLAIIKPDAVVHGKTDEIIMKIQEAGFDILTNEERTMTEAEMQLFYQHRAGEDTFEKLVHHMCSGPSHLLILTRTESTEDVVTAWRTLMGPCDPHVARREQPDSLRAQYGTEMPFNAVHGSWDSEDARRELALLFPSFQFSDQIPESTPLVESRVQRLRVTDLD
;
A
#
# COMPACT_ATOMS: atom_id res chain seq x y z
N MET A 1 -5.31 24.57 44.36
CA MET A 1 -6.12 23.89 43.32
C MET A 1 -5.52 24.29 41.98
N GLY A 2 -4.83 23.37 41.30
CA GLY A 2 -4.11 23.67 40.06
C GLY A 2 -5.06 23.66 38.86
N SER A 3 -5.10 24.77 38.13
CA SER A 3 -5.84 24.91 36.87
C SER A 3 -5.36 23.87 35.86
N LYS A 4 -6.26 22.98 35.42
CA LYS A 4 -5.99 22.05 34.31
C LYS A 4 -5.70 22.87 33.05
N LYS A 5 -4.46 22.81 32.56
CA LYS A 5 -4.06 23.31 31.24
C LYS A 5 -4.91 22.58 30.20
N LYS A 6 -5.82 23.30 29.52
CA LYS A 6 -6.48 22.78 28.31
C LYS A 6 -5.40 22.58 27.26
N GLU A 7 -5.16 21.33 26.90
CA GLU A 7 -4.31 20.96 25.78
C GLU A 7 -4.96 21.51 24.51
N ILE A 8 -4.29 22.44 23.83
CA ILE A 8 -4.79 23.04 22.59
C ILE A 8 -4.63 21.97 21.51
N ALA A 9 -5.75 21.47 20.99
CA ALA A 9 -5.75 20.55 19.87
C ALA A 9 -5.03 21.21 18.70
N LEU A 10 -3.90 20.61 18.31
CA LEU A 10 -3.01 21.10 17.25
C LEU A 10 -3.58 20.88 15.85
N GLN A 11 -4.65 20.09 15.74
CA GLN A 11 -5.15 19.52 14.50
C GLN A 11 -6.67 19.60 14.47
N VAL A 12 -7.21 19.95 13.30
CA VAL A 12 -8.65 20.00 13.04
C VAL A 12 -9.04 18.74 12.27
N ASN A 13 -10.12 18.07 12.69
CA ASN A 13 -10.66 16.96 11.94
C ASN A 13 -11.57 17.48 10.82
N ILE A 14 -11.29 17.08 9.59
CA ILE A 14 -12.08 17.42 8.40
C ILE A 14 -12.80 16.15 7.97
N SER A 15 -14.12 16.16 8.14
CA SER A 15 -15.00 15.04 7.80
C SER A 15 -16.09 15.41 6.79
N THR A 16 -16.14 16.66 6.31
CA THR A 16 -17.12 17.12 5.31
C THR A 16 -16.48 18.04 4.26
N GLN A 17 -17.13 18.12 3.10
CA GLN A 17 -16.73 19.01 2.00
C GLN A 17 -16.79 20.50 2.41
N GLU A 18 -17.77 20.91 3.24
CA GLU A 18 -17.82 22.31 3.69
C GLU A 18 -16.63 22.66 4.60
N LEU A 19 -16.20 21.75 5.48
CA LEU A 19 -15.02 21.93 6.33
C LEU A 19 -13.73 22.01 5.50
N TRP A 20 -13.67 21.25 4.40
CA TRP A 20 -12.57 21.30 3.45
C TRP A 20 -12.50 22.66 2.72
N GLU A 21 -13.63 23.16 2.24
CA GLU A 21 -13.72 24.45 1.56
C GLU A 21 -13.44 25.64 2.48
N GLU A 22 -13.91 25.59 3.73
CA GLU A 22 -13.60 26.58 4.76
C GLU A 22 -12.08 26.61 5.05
N MET A 23 -11.45 25.45 5.11
CA MET A 23 -10.01 25.33 5.34
C MET A 23 -9.20 25.81 4.13
N LEU A 24 -9.60 25.51 2.90
CA LEU A 24 -8.95 26.04 1.68
C LEU A 24 -9.13 27.57 1.53
N SER A 25 -10.19 28.11 2.10
CA SER A 25 -10.45 29.56 2.11
C SER A 25 -9.65 30.30 3.19
N SER A 26 -9.01 29.57 4.12
CA SER A 26 -8.14 30.15 5.14
C SER A 26 -6.82 30.61 4.52
N LYS A 27 -6.31 31.77 4.95
CA LYS A 27 -4.99 32.24 4.54
C LYS A 27 -3.92 31.49 5.33
N GLY A 28 -2.99 30.84 4.63
CA GLY A 28 -1.88 30.14 5.27
C GLY A 28 -1.41 28.92 4.49
N LEU A 29 -0.52 28.15 5.11
CA LEU A 29 -0.11 26.83 4.66
C LEU A 29 -0.95 25.79 5.41
N THR A 30 -1.61 24.90 4.67
CA THR A 30 -2.30 23.76 5.26
C THR A 30 -1.50 22.49 5.04
N VAL A 31 -1.26 21.76 6.12
CA VAL A 31 -0.71 20.40 6.11
C VAL A 31 -1.83 19.44 6.47
N VAL A 32 -2.19 18.56 5.53
CA VAL A 32 -3.27 17.58 5.69
C VAL A 32 -2.68 16.19 5.89
N ASP A 33 -3.01 15.56 7.00
CA ASP A 33 -2.69 14.16 7.29
C ASP A 33 -3.91 13.28 6.98
N VAL A 34 -3.83 12.53 5.89
CA VAL A 34 -4.93 11.69 5.37
C VAL A 34 -4.93 10.28 6.00
N TYR A 35 -3.91 9.93 6.80
CA TYR A 35 -3.70 8.57 7.30
C TYR A 35 -3.62 8.43 8.82
N GLN A 36 -4.06 9.45 9.57
CA GLN A 36 -3.94 9.46 11.04
C GLN A 36 -4.71 8.32 11.74
N GLY A 37 -5.74 7.75 11.08
CA GLY A 37 -6.49 6.60 11.59
C GLY A 37 -5.64 5.32 11.71
N TRP A 38 -4.58 5.17 10.92
CA TRP A 38 -3.84 3.91 10.75
C TRP A 38 -2.62 3.73 11.67
N CYS A 39 -1.99 4.82 12.12
CA CYS A 39 -0.74 4.75 12.87
C CYS A 39 -0.69 5.67 14.12
N GLY A 40 -1.76 6.41 14.38
CA GLY A 40 -1.78 7.49 15.38
C GLY A 40 -0.89 8.67 14.98
N PRO A 41 -0.88 9.78 15.74
CA PRO A 41 -0.06 10.93 15.40
C PRO A 41 1.42 10.55 15.40
N CYS A 42 2.13 10.84 14.30
CA CYS A 42 3.55 10.55 14.17
C CYS A 42 4.39 11.34 15.19
N LYS A 43 4.63 10.74 16.38
CA LYS A 43 5.29 11.37 17.54
C LYS A 43 6.63 12.04 17.20
N PRO A 44 7.50 11.48 16.32
CA PRO A 44 8.73 12.14 15.89
C PRO A 44 8.49 13.48 15.16
N VAL A 45 7.42 13.56 14.37
CA VAL A 45 7.11 14.70 13.49
C VAL A 45 6.35 15.81 14.24
N VAL A 46 5.72 15.50 15.38
CA VAL A 46 5.07 16.51 16.25
C VAL A 46 6.03 17.64 16.64
N SER A 47 7.29 17.31 16.93
CA SER A 47 8.30 18.31 17.28
C SER A 47 8.65 19.24 16.12
N LEU A 48 8.61 18.73 14.88
CA LEU A 48 8.81 19.50 13.65
C LEU A 48 7.62 20.44 13.40
N PHE A 49 6.40 19.94 13.53
CA PHE A 49 5.19 20.73 13.37
C PHE A 49 5.06 21.85 14.40
N GLN A 50 5.44 21.59 15.65
CA GLN A 50 5.50 22.63 16.67
C GLN A 50 6.51 23.74 16.33
N LYS A 51 7.68 23.38 15.77
CA LYS A 51 8.67 24.37 15.30
C LYS A 51 8.13 25.18 14.12
N MET A 52 7.57 24.52 13.11
CA MET A 52 6.95 25.19 11.95
C MET A 52 5.85 26.16 12.39
N ARG A 53 5.03 25.78 13.38
CA ARG A 53 3.96 26.66 13.89
C ARG A 53 4.49 27.91 14.61
N VAL A 54 5.65 27.80 15.26
CA VAL A 54 6.31 28.95 15.90
C VAL A 54 6.96 29.86 14.86
N GLU A 55 7.51 29.29 13.80
CA GLU A 55 8.25 30.01 12.75
C GLU A 55 7.33 30.70 11.73
N VAL A 56 6.27 30.02 11.28
CA VAL A 56 5.27 30.54 10.33
C VAL A 56 4.22 31.40 11.03
N GLY A 57 4.04 31.20 12.33
CA GLY A 57 3.00 31.85 13.13
C GLY A 57 1.73 31.00 13.25
N PRO A 58 1.05 31.02 14.42
CA PRO A 58 -0.07 30.13 14.71
C PRO A 58 -1.32 30.39 13.86
N ASP A 59 -1.44 31.57 13.25
CA ASP A 59 -2.60 31.97 12.45
C ASP A 59 -2.44 31.61 10.96
N LEU A 60 -1.23 31.21 10.55
CA LEU A 60 -0.86 30.96 9.15
C LEU A 60 -0.51 29.49 8.87
N LEU A 61 -0.50 28.62 9.88
CA LEU A 61 -0.23 27.19 9.72
C LEU A 61 -1.37 26.36 10.28
N HIS A 62 -2.07 25.64 9.39
CA HIS A 62 -3.24 24.83 9.72
C HIS A 62 -2.89 23.35 9.55
N PHE A 63 -3.12 22.55 10.59
CA PHE A 63 -2.99 21.10 10.51
C PHE A 63 -4.38 20.47 10.47
N ALA A 64 -4.61 19.62 9.48
CA ALA A 64 -5.87 18.91 9.31
C ALA A 64 -5.66 17.39 9.37
N SER A 65 -6.64 16.66 9.87
CA SER A 65 -6.76 15.20 9.73
C SER A 65 -8.00 14.88 8.93
N ILE A 66 -7.89 14.04 7.90
CA ILE A 66 -9.06 13.52 7.20
C ILE A 66 -9.30 12.09 7.69
N LYS A 67 -10.56 11.77 8.00
CA LYS A 67 -11.00 10.39 8.23
C LYS A 67 -11.75 9.94 6.98
N ASP A 68 -11.34 8.81 6.43
CA ASP A 68 -12.09 8.14 5.38
C ASP A 68 -13.18 7.28 6.05
N GLU A 69 -14.42 7.78 6.03
CA GLU A 69 -15.58 7.08 6.60
C GLU A 69 -16.14 6.01 5.61
N ALA A 70 -15.48 5.78 4.45
CA ALA A 70 -15.84 4.68 3.54
C ALA A 70 -15.38 3.29 4.03
N LEU A 71 -14.75 3.20 5.21
CA LEU A 71 -14.23 1.95 5.79
C LEU A 71 -14.83 1.61 7.16
N SER A 72 -15.98 2.20 7.50
CA SER A 72 -16.73 1.82 8.70
C SER A 72 -18.16 1.44 8.36
N ASP A 73 -18.34 0.22 7.85
CA ASP A 73 -19.58 -0.52 8.12
C ASP A 73 -19.23 -1.89 8.67
N GLU A 74 -19.98 -2.24 9.71
CA GLU A 74 -19.58 -3.08 10.82
C GLU A 74 -19.67 -4.59 10.54
N ASP A 75 -18.83 -5.34 11.26
CA ASP A 75 -18.97 -6.78 11.51
C ASP A 75 -20.40 -7.14 11.97
N GLU A 76 -21.17 -7.89 11.16
CA GLU A 76 -22.25 -8.74 11.66
C GLU A 76 -22.22 -10.10 10.94
N CYS A 77 -21.80 -11.11 11.71
CA CYS A 77 -21.81 -12.51 11.38
C CYS A 77 -23.26 -13.04 11.34
N PHE A 78 -23.80 -13.41 10.18
CA PHE A 78 -25.02 -14.23 10.10
C PHE A 78 -24.88 -15.40 9.11
N SER A 79 -25.07 -16.59 9.67
CA SER A 79 -25.19 -17.88 9.02
C SER A 79 -26.50 -18.04 8.24
N HIS A 80 -26.40 -18.69 7.06
CA HIS A 80 -27.43 -19.44 6.32
C HIS A 80 -28.77 -18.74 5.99
N GLU A 81 -29.07 -18.60 4.69
CA GLU A 81 -30.05 -19.46 3.98
C GLU A 81 -30.01 -19.18 2.46
N LYS A 82 -30.22 -20.23 1.67
CA LYS A 82 -30.28 -20.21 0.20
C LYS A 82 -31.58 -19.57 -0.27
N ASN A 83 -31.53 -18.83 -1.38
CA ASN A 83 -32.62 -18.90 -2.36
C ASN A 83 -32.14 -18.55 -3.77
N ASP A 84 -32.53 -19.40 -4.72
CA ASP A 84 -32.33 -19.27 -6.16
C ASP A 84 -33.13 -18.08 -6.72
N GLY A 85 -32.59 -17.46 -7.77
CA GLY A 85 -33.30 -16.47 -8.58
C GLY A 85 -32.38 -15.78 -9.58
N ASP A 86 -32.46 -16.21 -10.84
CA ASP A 86 -31.77 -15.62 -11.98
C ASP A 86 -32.14 -14.13 -12.16
N GLU A 87 -31.16 -13.24 -12.12
CA GLU A 87 -31.21 -11.94 -12.80
C GLU A 87 -29.86 -11.62 -13.42
N GLU A 88 -29.85 -11.46 -14.74
CA GLU A 88 -28.73 -10.91 -15.51
C GLU A 88 -28.33 -9.56 -14.92
N ASN A 89 -27.06 -9.40 -14.54
CA ASN A 89 -26.49 -8.09 -14.31
C ASN A 89 -25.06 -8.02 -14.84
N LEU A 90 -24.86 -7.07 -15.75
CA LEU A 90 -23.58 -6.64 -16.29
C LEU A 90 -22.57 -6.42 -15.15
N VAL A 91 -21.66 -7.35 -14.95
CA VAL A 91 -20.49 -7.15 -14.08
C VAL A 91 -19.40 -6.49 -14.91
N SER A 92 -19.23 -5.17 -14.75
CA SER A 92 -17.90 -4.58 -14.94
C SER A 92 -17.04 -5.09 -13.80
N SER A 93 -16.34 -6.20 -14.02
CA SER A 93 -15.39 -6.74 -13.04
C SER A 93 -14.21 -5.78 -12.96
N GLU A 94 -14.19 -4.99 -11.90
CA GLU A 94 -12.96 -4.31 -11.44
C GLU A 94 -11.91 -5.40 -11.20
N LYS A 95 -10.78 -5.32 -11.91
CA LYS A 95 -9.75 -6.35 -11.84
C LYS A 95 -8.91 -6.13 -10.58
N ALA A 96 -9.23 -6.85 -9.52
CA ALA A 96 -8.41 -6.88 -8.32
C ALA A 96 -6.97 -7.33 -8.65
N CYS A 97 -5.99 -6.56 -8.18
CA CYS A 97 -4.57 -6.78 -8.45
C CYS A 97 -3.76 -6.95 -7.16
N THR A 98 -2.69 -7.73 -7.21
CA THR A 98 -1.73 -7.88 -6.09
C THR A 98 -0.29 -7.76 -6.57
N LEU A 99 0.61 -7.39 -5.67
CA LEU A 99 2.04 -7.40 -5.90
C LEU A 99 2.60 -8.80 -5.67
N ALA A 100 3.43 -9.26 -6.61
CA ALA A 100 4.33 -10.37 -6.41
C ALA A 100 5.77 -9.92 -6.66
N ILE A 101 6.71 -10.40 -5.84
CA ILE A 101 8.14 -10.17 -6.08
C ILE A 101 8.84 -11.52 -6.13
N ILE A 102 9.57 -11.79 -7.22
CA ILE A 102 10.57 -12.85 -7.28
C ILE A 102 11.88 -12.25 -6.78
N LYS A 103 12.31 -12.69 -5.60
CA LYS A 103 13.42 -12.12 -4.83
C LYS A 103 14.79 -12.45 -5.44
N PRO A 104 15.86 -11.72 -5.08
CA PRO A 104 17.18 -11.89 -5.70
C PRO A 104 17.75 -13.31 -5.57
N ASP A 105 17.43 -14.02 -4.49
CA ASP A 105 17.84 -15.41 -4.31
C ASP A 105 17.28 -16.31 -5.41
N ALA A 106 16.00 -16.20 -5.76
CA ALA A 106 15.43 -17.00 -6.84
C ALA A 106 15.96 -16.60 -8.22
N VAL A 107 16.19 -15.29 -8.44
CA VAL A 107 16.72 -14.76 -9.70
C VAL A 107 18.14 -15.27 -9.95
N VAL A 108 19.03 -15.18 -8.95
CA VAL A 108 20.42 -15.63 -9.06
C VAL A 108 20.52 -17.14 -9.32
N HIS A 109 19.57 -17.93 -8.81
CA HIS A 109 19.49 -19.37 -9.08
C HIS A 109 18.84 -19.72 -10.43
N GLY A 110 18.51 -18.72 -11.27
CA GLY A 110 17.92 -18.92 -12.60
C GLY A 110 16.50 -19.51 -12.53
N LYS A 111 15.76 -19.21 -11.46
CA LYS A 111 14.40 -19.77 -11.22
C LYS A 111 13.26 -18.87 -11.67
N THR A 112 13.55 -17.67 -12.16
CA THR A 112 12.54 -16.70 -12.59
C THR A 112 11.52 -17.30 -13.58
N ASP A 113 11.99 -17.85 -14.70
CA ASP A 113 11.10 -18.34 -15.76
C ASP A 113 10.22 -19.50 -15.29
N GLU A 114 10.77 -20.37 -14.44
CA GLU A 114 10.06 -21.50 -13.84
C GLU A 114 8.94 -21.02 -12.89
N ILE A 115 9.23 -19.99 -12.09
CA ILE A 115 8.25 -19.38 -11.18
C ILE A 115 7.16 -18.66 -11.98
N ILE A 116 7.51 -17.89 -13.01
CA ILE A 116 6.55 -17.20 -13.90
C ILE A 116 5.61 -18.22 -14.57
N MET A 117 6.16 -19.33 -15.07
CA MET A 117 5.36 -20.40 -15.67
C MET A 117 4.37 -20.98 -14.65
N LYS A 118 4.81 -21.26 -13.42
CA LYS A 118 3.91 -21.74 -12.35
C LYS A 118 2.82 -20.74 -11.97
N ILE A 119 3.13 -19.44 -11.99
CA ILE A 119 2.15 -18.37 -11.77
C ILE A 119 1.06 -18.42 -12.84
N GLN A 120 1.45 -18.54 -14.11
CA GLN A 120 0.51 -18.63 -15.24
C GLN A 120 -0.31 -19.92 -15.21
N GLU A 121 0.33 -21.06 -14.91
CA GLU A 121 -0.34 -22.37 -14.78
C GLU A 121 -1.37 -22.39 -13.63
N ALA A 122 -1.13 -21.60 -12.57
CA ALA A 122 -2.08 -21.41 -11.47
C ALA A 122 -3.22 -20.44 -11.81
N GLY A 123 -3.28 -19.96 -13.06
CA GLY A 123 -4.37 -19.14 -13.60
C GLY A 123 -4.25 -17.65 -13.29
N PHE A 124 -3.07 -17.15 -12.95
CA PHE A 124 -2.84 -15.71 -12.82
C PHE A 124 -2.45 -15.08 -14.16
N ASP A 125 -3.01 -13.90 -14.41
CA ASP A 125 -2.54 -13.02 -15.48
C ASP A 125 -1.45 -12.08 -14.91
N ILE A 126 -0.35 -11.97 -15.64
CA ILE A 126 0.75 -11.05 -15.30
C ILE A 126 0.56 -9.77 -16.11
N LEU A 127 0.09 -8.70 -15.46
CA LEU A 127 -0.14 -7.40 -16.08
C LEU A 127 1.15 -6.63 -16.32
N THR A 128 2.15 -6.83 -15.47
CA THR A 128 3.45 -6.17 -15.54
C THR A 128 4.52 -7.11 -15.00
N ASN A 129 5.69 -7.08 -15.62
CA ASN A 129 6.90 -7.75 -15.16
C ASN A 129 8.08 -6.80 -15.36
N GLU A 130 8.61 -6.28 -14.26
CA GLU A 130 9.75 -5.36 -14.26
C GLU A 130 10.92 -5.98 -13.48
N GLU A 131 12.06 -6.16 -14.14
CA GLU A 131 13.31 -6.53 -13.47
C GLU A 131 13.99 -5.25 -12.96
N ARG A 132 14.18 -5.17 -11.63
CA ARG A 132 14.78 -4.00 -10.98
C ARG A 132 15.59 -4.38 -9.75
N THR A 133 16.72 -3.71 -9.56
CA THR A 133 17.45 -3.75 -8.28
C THR A 133 16.90 -2.65 -7.37
N MET A 134 16.44 -3.02 -6.18
CA MET A 134 15.81 -2.12 -5.22
C MET A 134 16.85 -1.30 -4.45
N THR A 135 16.52 -0.06 -4.11
CA THR A 135 17.35 0.74 -3.21
C THR A 135 17.03 0.43 -1.74
N GLU A 136 18.01 0.67 -0.86
CA GLU A 136 17.84 0.48 0.57
C GLU A 136 16.71 1.34 1.14
N ALA A 137 16.61 2.60 0.70
CA ALA A 137 15.55 3.52 1.14
C ALA A 137 14.14 3.00 0.76
N GLU A 138 13.98 2.47 -0.45
CA GLU A 138 12.72 1.85 -0.88
C GLU A 138 12.37 0.64 -0.03
N MET A 139 13.35 -0.24 0.24
CA MET A 139 13.11 -1.48 1.00
C MET A 139 12.89 -1.24 2.49
N GLN A 140 13.53 -0.24 3.08
CA GLN A 140 13.23 0.19 4.44
C GLN A 140 11.79 0.72 4.56
N LEU A 141 11.34 1.52 3.59
CA LEU A 141 9.95 2.00 3.56
C LEU A 141 8.96 0.85 3.30
N PHE A 142 9.28 -0.04 2.37
CA PHE A 142 8.45 -1.20 2.03
C PHE A 142 8.22 -2.12 3.23
N TYR A 143 9.28 -2.44 3.97
CA TYR A 143 9.26 -3.30 5.16
C TYR A 143 9.16 -2.53 6.48
N GLN A 144 8.75 -1.25 6.48
CA GLN A 144 8.73 -0.41 7.68
C GLN A 144 7.94 -1.04 8.84
N HIS A 145 6.87 -1.78 8.54
CA HIS A 145 6.07 -2.51 9.53
C HIS A 145 6.89 -3.57 10.33
N ARG A 146 8.05 -3.98 9.80
CA ARG A 146 8.99 -4.94 10.40
C ARG A 146 10.22 -4.29 11.02
N ALA A 147 10.30 -2.98 11.11
CA ALA A 147 11.49 -2.28 11.60
C ALA A 147 11.91 -2.67 13.04
N GLY A 148 11.00 -3.26 13.82
CA GLY A 148 11.29 -3.79 15.15
C GLY A 148 11.80 -5.24 15.19
N GLU A 149 11.87 -5.95 14.06
CA GLU A 149 12.34 -7.34 13.99
C GLU A 149 13.88 -7.39 13.91
N ASP A 150 14.51 -8.32 14.64
CA ASP A 150 15.96 -8.52 14.62
C ASP A 150 16.51 -8.87 13.22
N THR A 151 15.66 -9.38 12.33
CA THR A 151 16.00 -9.77 10.97
C THR A 151 15.75 -8.68 9.93
N PHE A 152 15.22 -7.52 10.32
CA PHE A 152 14.86 -6.42 9.41
C PHE A 152 16.03 -5.99 8.51
N GLU A 153 17.18 -5.68 9.10
CA GLU A 153 18.37 -5.27 8.35
C GLU A 153 18.85 -6.36 7.38
N LYS A 154 18.79 -7.63 7.81
CA LYS A 154 19.15 -8.77 6.94
C LYS A 154 18.17 -8.91 5.77
N LEU A 155 16.89 -8.66 5.99
CA LEU A 155 15.85 -8.69 4.95
C LEU A 155 16.04 -7.56 3.95
N VAL A 156 16.25 -6.32 4.42
CA VAL A 156 16.50 -5.16 3.55
C VAL A 156 17.76 -5.39 2.71
N HIS A 157 18.86 -5.81 3.34
CA HIS A 157 20.11 -6.10 2.64
C HIS A 157 19.94 -7.21 1.59
N HIS A 158 19.18 -8.27 1.92
CA HIS A 158 18.85 -9.33 0.97
C HIS A 158 18.13 -8.79 -0.27
N MET A 159 17.08 -7.99 -0.08
CA MET A 159 16.29 -7.44 -1.19
C MET A 159 17.08 -6.46 -2.07
N CYS A 160 18.11 -5.81 -1.53
CA CYS A 160 18.98 -4.90 -2.26
C CYS A 160 20.22 -5.60 -2.88
N SER A 161 20.41 -6.90 -2.62
CA SER A 161 21.63 -7.62 -3.01
C SER A 161 21.74 -7.90 -4.53
N GLY A 162 20.65 -7.71 -5.28
CA GLY A 162 20.62 -7.95 -6.72
C GLY A 162 19.25 -7.65 -7.33
N PRO A 163 19.07 -7.99 -8.62
CA PRO A 163 17.80 -7.78 -9.31
C PRO A 163 16.69 -8.66 -8.73
N SER A 164 15.48 -8.10 -8.68
CA SER A 164 14.23 -8.80 -8.41
C SER A 164 13.29 -8.63 -9.60
N HIS A 165 12.36 -9.55 -9.81
CA HIS A 165 11.22 -9.32 -10.72
C HIS A 165 10.01 -8.88 -9.91
N LEU A 166 9.54 -7.67 -10.17
CA LEU A 166 8.31 -7.11 -9.61
C LEU A 166 7.20 -7.40 -10.61
N LEU A 167 6.16 -8.10 -10.15
CA LEU A 167 5.02 -8.49 -10.96
C LEU A 167 3.74 -7.89 -10.40
N ILE A 168 2.86 -7.45 -11.30
CA ILE A 168 1.47 -7.13 -10.96
C ILE A 168 0.61 -8.30 -11.43
N LEU A 169 -0.02 -8.99 -10.50
CA LEU A 169 -0.87 -10.16 -10.78
C LEU A 169 -2.34 -9.79 -10.68
N THR A 170 -3.16 -10.31 -11.60
CA THR A 170 -4.62 -10.25 -11.54
C THR A 170 -5.19 -11.65 -11.79
N ARG A 171 -6.45 -11.86 -11.42
CA ARG A 171 -7.18 -13.09 -11.77
C ARG A 171 -8.64 -12.76 -12.07
N THR A 172 -9.11 -13.04 -13.29
CA THR A 172 -10.48 -12.70 -13.72
C THR A 172 -11.47 -13.86 -13.61
N GLU A 173 -10.98 -15.09 -13.70
CA GLU A 173 -11.84 -16.29 -13.85
C GLU A 173 -12.15 -16.99 -12.51
N SER A 174 -11.94 -16.33 -11.38
CA SER A 174 -12.10 -16.96 -10.06
C SER A 174 -12.88 -16.09 -9.08
N THR A 175 -13.71 -16.73 -8.27
CA THR A 175 -14.40 -16.10 -7.15
C THR A 175 -13.50 -15.88 -5.93
N GLU A 176 -12.30 -16.47 -5.91
CA GLU A 176 -11.32 -16.28 -4.84
C GLU A 176 -10.52 -14.99 -5.08
N ASP A 177 -10.35 -14.21 -4.02
CA ASP A 177 -9.54 -12.99 -4.00
C ASP A 177 -8.09 -13.26 -4.48
N VAL A 178 -7.56 -12.34 -5.30
CA VAL A 178 -6.25 -12.49 -5.95
C VAL A 178 -5.11 -12.56 -4.92
N VAL A 179 -5.20 -11.81 -3.81
CA VAL A 179 -4.18 -11.81 -2.76
C VAL A 179 -4.17 -13.17 -2.06
N THR A 180 -5.36 -13.65 -1.69
CA THR A 180 -5.56 -14.95 -1.06
C THR A 180 -5.04 -16.08 -1.95
N ALA A 181 -5.41 -16.07 -3.22
CA ALA A 181 -4.95 -17.05 -4.20
C ALA A 181 -3.41 -17.03 -4.32
N TRP A 182 -2.80 -15.85 -4.40
CA TRP A 182 -1.34 -15.72 -4.52
C TRP A 182 -0.62 -16.25 -3.28
N ARG A 183 -1.16 -15.97 -2.09
CA ARG A 183 -0.64 -16.50 -0.83
C ARG A 183 -0.71 -18.02 -0.75
N THR A 184 -1.81 -18.60 -1.22
CA THR A 184 -1.96 -20.06 -1.31
C THR A 184 -0.88 -20.66 -2.22
N LEU A 185 -0.62 -20.05 -3.38
CA LEU A 185 0.44 -20.50 -4.30
C LEU A 185 1.85 -20.36 -3.71
N MET A 186 2.11 -19.25 -2.99
CA MET A 186 3.40 -19.03 -2.31
C MET A 186 3.66 -20.05 -1.19
N GLY A 187 2.63 -20.39 -0.41
CA GLY A 187 2.72 -21.23 0.78
C GLY A 187 3.30 -20.54 2.02
N PRO A 188 3.55 -21.29 3.11
CA PRO A 188 4.05 -20.76 4.38
C PRO A 188 5.34 -19.95 4.23
N CYS A 189 5.49 -18.88 5.01
CA CYS A 189 6.62 -17.93 4.89
C CYS A 189 7.99 -18.60 5.05
N ASP A 190 8.11 -19.53 6.01
CA ASP A 190 9.32 -20.32 6.24
C ASP A 190 9.41 -21.50 5.25
N PRO A 191 10.46 -21.58 4.42
CA PRO A 191 10.64 -22.68 3.46
C PRO A 191 10.66 -24.10 4.07
N HIS A 192 11.13 -24.26 5.31
CA HIS A 192 11.12 -25.56 5.99
C HIS A 192 9.71 -25.98 6.40
N VAL A 193 8.89 -25.02 6.85
CA VAL A 193 7.48 -25.25 7.13
C VAL A 193 6.74 -25.54 5.83
N ALA A 194 6.99 -24.75 4.79
CA ALA A 194 6.39 -24.94 3.47
C ALA A 194 6.70 -26.35 2.91
N ARG A 195 7.95 -26.82 2.96
CA ARG A 195 8.31 -28.19 2.52
C ARG A 195 7.57 -29.30 3.27
N ARG A 196 7.26 -29.09 4.55
CA ARG A 196 6.56 -30.08 5.38
C ARG A 196 5.05 -30.08 5.12
N GLU A 197 4.46 -28.90 4.97
CA GLU A 197 2.99 -28.72 4.98
C GLU A 197 2.41 -28.54 3.58
N GLN A 198 3.13 -27.89 2.68
CA GLN A 198 2.71 -27.55 1.31
C GLN A 198 3.89 -27.72 0.33
N PRO A 199 4.35 -28.96 0.07
CA PRO A 199 5.57 -29.23 -0.71
C PRO A 199 5.52 -28.71 -2.15
N ASP A 200 4.33 -28.54 -2.71
CA ASP A 200 4.11 -28.02 -4.06
C ASP A 200 4.03 -26.49 -4.12
N SER A 201 4.17 -25.79 -2.99
CA SER A 201 4.19 -24.32 -2.94
C SER A 201 5.50 -23.76 -3.50
N LEU A 202 5.48 -22.48 -3.91
CA LEU A 202 6.68 -21.82 -4.45
C LEU A 202 7.79 -21.73 -3.39
N ARG A 203 7.45 -21.41 -2.13
CA ARG A 203 8.43 -21.31 -1.05
C ARG A 203 9.04 -22.66 -0.68
N ALA A 204 8.31 -23.76 -0.86
CA ALA A 204 8.86 -25.10 -0.64
C ALA A 204 9.89 -25.49 -1.72
N GLN A 205 9.59 -25.17 -2.99
CA GLN A 205 10.41 -25.55 -4.15
C GLN A 205 11.64 -24.65 -4.34
N TYR A 206 11.50 -23.35 -4.10
CA TYR A 206 12.54 -22.36 -4.43
C TYR A 206 13.15 -21.66 -3.21
N GLY A 207 12.46 -21.66 -2.07
CA GLY A 207 12.97 -21.07 -0.83
C GLY A 207 14.04 -21.92 -0.17
N THR A 208 15.05 -21.28 0.42
CA THR A 208 16.15 -21.98 1.11
C THR A 208 15.97 -21.95 2.62
N GLU A 209 16.04 -20.77 3.21
CA GLU A 209 15.88 -20.47 4.65
C GLU A 209 15.31 -19.05 4.82
N MET A 210 14.96 -18.64 6.04
CA MET A 210 14.54 -17.25 6.28
C MET A 210 15.74 -16.29 6.31
N PRO A 211 15.71 -15.11 5.64
CA PRO A 211 14.60 -14.52 4.87
C PRO A 211 14.59 -14.85 3.34
N PHE A 212 15.44 -15.77 2.88
CA PHE A 212 15.62 -16.24 1.50
C PHE A 212 14.54 -17.26 1.07
N ASN A 213 13.29 -16.79 1.04
CA ASN A 213 12.13 -17.61 0.70
C ASN A 213 11.65 -17.43 -0.74
N ALA A 214 12.52 -17.00 -1.67
CA ALA A 214 12.27 -16.85 -3.11
C ALA A 214 11.20 -15.84 -3.56
N VAL A 215 10.07 -15.71 -2.87
CA VAL A 215 8.93 -14.89 -3.30
C VAL A 215 8.29 -14.08 -2.16
N HIS A 216 7.85 -12.87 -2.50
CA HIS A 216 7.01 -12.00 -1.66
C HIS A 216 5.62 -11.83 -2.29
N GLY A 217 4.63 -11.60 -1.43
CA GLY A 217 3.31 -11.14 -1.82
C GLY A 217 2.66 -10.40 -0.67
N SER A 218 1.71 -9.55 -1.01
CA SER A 218 0.99 -8.70 -0.07
C SER A 218 0.17 -9.53 0.93
N TRP A 219 -0.04 -8.98 2.14
CA TRP A 219 -0.77 -9.71 3.17
C TRP A 219 -2.28 -9.74 2.87
N ASP A 220 -2.83 -8.59 2.50
CA ASP A 220 -4.22 -8.35 2.14
C ASP A 220 -4.29 -7.29 1.02
N SER A 221 -5.51 -6.88 0.66
CA SER A 221 -5.76 -5.90 -0.41
C SER A 221 -5.24 -4.49 -0.06
N GLU A 222 -5.24 -4.11 1.22
CA GLU A 222 -4.70 -2.81 1.65
C GLU A 222 -3.18 -2.77 1.52
N ASP A 223 -2.51 -3.85 1.94
CA ASP A 223 -1.09 -4.04 1.72
C ASP A 223 -0.76 -4.08 0.24
N ALA A 224 -1.56 -4.75 -0.59
CA ALA A 224 -1.38 -4.77 -2.03
C ALA A 224 -1.43 -3.36 -2.63
N ARG A 225 -2.42 -2.56 -2.23
CA ARG A 225 -2.55 -1.16 -2.69
C ARG A 225 -1.35 -0.31 -2.28
N ARG A 226 -0.93 -0.42 -1.01
CA ARG A 226 0.22 0.30 -0.46
C ARG A 226 1.51 -0.06 -1.18
N GLU A 227 1.76 -1.37 -1.32
CA GLU A 227 2.98 -1.90 -1.93
C GLU A 227 3.05 -1.57 -3.44
N LEU A 228 1.93 -1.69 -4.16
CA LEU A 228 1.85 -1.31 -5.57
C LEU A 228 2.03 0.20 -5.77
N ALA A 229 1.43 1.06 -4.94
CA ALA A 229 1.64 2.51 -5.03
C ALA A 229 3.10 2.91 -4.78
N LEU A 230 3.80 2.19 -3.89
CA LEU A 230 5.21 2.44 -3.59
C LEU A 230 6.14 2.00 -4.73
N LEU A 231 5.90 0.81 -5.30
CA LEU A 231 6.81 0.22 -6.30
C LEU A 231 6.44 0.53 -7.74
N PHE A 232 5.18 0.84 -8.01
CA PHE A 232 4.63 1.22 -9.31
C PHE A 232 3.80 2.51 -9.21
N PRO A 233 4.42 3.69 -9.00
CA PRO A 233 3.69 4.95 -8.82
C PRO A 233 2.81 5.37 -10.01
N SER A 234 3.12 4.84 -11.21
CA SER A 234 2.35 5.07 -12.44
C SER A 234 1.17 4.10 -12.60
N PHE A 235 1.07 3.07 -11.77
CA PHE A 235 -0.03 2.11 -11.81
C PHE A 235 -1.26 2.71 -11.13
N GLN A 236 -2.39 2.69 -11.81
CA GLN A 236 -3.67 3.15 -11.30
C GLN A 236 -4.56 1.93 -11.14
N PHE A 237 -5.13 1.75 -9.95
CA PHE A 237 -6.24 0.83 -9.76
C PHE A 237 -7.42 1.34 -10.58
N SER A 238 -8.19 0.42 -11.18
CA SER A 238 -9.36 0.79 -11.99
C SER A 238 -10.55 1.25 -11.14
N ASP A 239 -10.33 1.59 -9.88
CA ASP A 239 -11.32 2.22 -9.04
C ASP A 239 -11.41 3.67 -9.53
N GLN A 240 -12.31 3.97 -10.48
CA GLN A 240 -13.11 5.21 -10.59
C GLN A 240 -13.97 5.23 -11.88
N ILE A 241 -15.24 5.60 -11.66
CA ILE A 241 -16.29 6.00 -12.61
C ILE A 241 -15.76 7.08 -13.60
N PRO A 242 -16.20 7.09 -14.88
CA PRO A 242 -15.73 8.06 -15.86
C PRO A 242 -16.34 9.44 -15.61
N GLU A 243 -15.59 10.37 -15.02
CA GLU A 243 -15.98 11.77 -15.09
C GLU A 243 -15.51 12.38 -16.41
N SER A 244 -16.40 12.34 -17.40
CA SER A 244 -16.31 13.20 -18.57
C SER A 244 -16.41 14.66 -18.12
N THR A 245 -15.33 15.42 -18.16
CA THR A 245 -15.36 16.87 -18.41
C THR A 245 -14.03 17.35 -19.01
N PRO A 246 -14.07 18.37 -19.90
CA PRO A 246 -13.07 18.55 -20.93
C PRO A 246 -11.78 19.22 -20.42
N LEU A 247 -10.68 18.82 -21.05
CA LEU A 247 -9.39 19.51 -21.19
C LEU A 247 -9.43 20.98 -20.75
N VAL A 248 -8.94 21.26 -19.54
CA VAL A 248 -8.36 22.56 -19.23
C VAL A 248 -6.88 22.32 -18.99
N GLU A 249 -6.08 22.63 -20.01
CA GLU A 249 -4.64 22.83 -19.91
C GLU A 249 -4.35 23.77 -18.72
N SER A 250 -3.98 23.21 -17.56
CA SER A 250 -3.36 24.01 -16.50
C SER A 250 -1.85 23.82 -16.58
N ARG A 251 -1.26 24.77 -17.30
CA ARG A 251 0.16 25.10 -17.30
C ARG A 251 0.80 24.84 -15.95
N VAL A 252 1.72 23.88 -15.91
CA VAL A 252 2.83 23.90 -14.96
C VAL A 252 3.66 25.14 -15.28
N GLN A 253 3.29 26.28 -14.69
CA GLN A 253 4.21 27.40 -14.57
C GLN A 253 5.13 27.11 -13.38
N ARG A 254 6.39 26.84 -13.74
CA ARG A 254 7.58 26.91 -12.89
C ARG A 254 7.40 27.91 -11.74
N LEU A 255 7.68 27.42 -10.54
CA LEU A 255 8.24 28.16 -9.41
C LEU A 255 8.87 29.49 -9.85
N ARG A 256 8.18 30.60 -9.60
CA ARG A 256 8.85 31.87 -9.35
C ARG A 256 8.88 32.05 -7.85
N VAL A 257 10.09 31.89 -7.30
CA VAL A 257 10.48 32.56 -6.07
C VAL A 257 10.22 34.05 -6.31
N THR A 258 9.26 34.62 -5.60
CA THR A 258 9.16 36.07 -5.45
C THR A 258 9.63 36.40 -4.06
N ASP A 259 10.65 37.25 -4.03
CA ASP A 259 11.35 37.77 -2.87
C ASP A 259 10.40 38.32 -1.80
N LEU A 260 10.85 38.14 -0.56
CA LEU A 260 10.33 38.76 0.64
C LEU A 260 10.64 40.27 0.58
N ASP A 261 9.61 41.09 0.79
CA ASP A 261 9.75 42.42 1.40
C ASP A 261 9.27 42.34 2.86
#